data_AF-A0A9D3W418-F1
#
_entry.id   AF-A0A9D3W418-F1
#
_cell.length_a   1.000
_cell.length_b   1.000
_cell.length_c   1.000
_cell.angle_alpha   90.00
_cell.angle_beta   90.00
_cell.angle_gamma   90.00
#
_symmetry.space_group_name_H-M   'P 1'
#
loop_
_entity.id
_entity.type
_entity.pdbx_description
1 polymer ?
#
loop_
_entity_poly.entity_id
_entity_poly.type
_entity_poly.pdbx_seq_one_letter_code
_entity_poly.pdbx_strand_id
1 'polypeptide(L)'
;MRKKTRSRKRKRRRQSKKGATRRRANSSRDRDEDLKPGVVEYSKWEPSWEDIEGEYWRIVEQPTDEVEAYYGADLETGTFGSGFPRASSMLTGNDADKYAMSGWNLNNFSRLQGSVLSFEGCIGAW
;
A
#
# COMPACT_ATOMS: atom_id res chain seq x y z
N MET A 1 20.31 24.85 -36.86
CA MET A 1 19.31 25.19 -35.82
C MET A 1 18.33 26.22 -36.36
N ARG A 2 17.02 25.95 -36.41
CA ARG A 2 16.00 26.87 -36.95
C ARG A 2 14.94 27.13 -35.89
N LYS A 3 14.94 28.35 -35.33
CA LYS A 3 13.93 28.81 -34.37
C LYS A 3 12.68 29.25 -35.14
N LYS A 4 11.52 28.67 -34.84
CA LYS A 4 10.22 29.11 -35.36
C LYS A 4 9.45 29.77 -34.22
N THR A 5 9.29 31.08 -34.27
CA THR A 5 8.41 31.86 -33.39
C THR A 5 7.08 32.10 -34.10
N ARG A 6 5.94 31.79 -33.44
CA ARG A 6 4.61 32.17 -33.92
C ARG A 6 3.85 32.93 -32.83
N SER A 7 3.39 34.11 -33.22
CA SER A 7 2.84 35.18 -32.39
C SER A 7 1.41 34.93 -31.89
N ARG A 8 1.16 35.44 -30.68
CA ARG A 8 -0.10 35.42 -29.93
C ARG A 8 -1.15 36.37 -30.54
N LYS A 9 -2.41 35.94 -30.67
CA LYS A 9 -3.54 36.80 -31.10
C LYS A 9 -4.50 37.06 -29.95
N ARG A 10 -4.51 38.31 -29.45
CA ARG A 10 -5.41 38.85 -28.42
C ARG A 10 -6.84 39.04 -28.98
N LYS A 11 -7.86 38.63 -28.22
CA LYS A 11 -9.28 38.96 -28.48
C LYS A 11 -9.79 39.85 -27.33
N ARG A 12 -10.25 41.05 -27.66
CA ARG A 12 -10.72 42.08 -26.70
C ARG A 12 -12.23 42.02 -26.45
N ARG A 13 -12.57 42.32 -25.19
CA ARG A 13 -13.86 42.51 -24.50
C ARG A 13 -14.99 43.19 -25.28
N ARG A 14 -16.23 42.84 -24.90
CA ARG A 14 -17.38 43.76 -24.85
C ARG A 14 -18.03 43.68 -23.48
N GLN A 15 -18.15 44.84 -22.82
CA GLN A 15 -19.00 45.05 -21.65
C GLN A 15 -20.37 45.56 -22.13
N SER A 16 -21.45 45.16 -21.45
CA SER A 16 -22.75 45.82 -21.56
C SER A 16 -23.29 46.07 -20.16
N LYS A 17 -23.63 47.33 -19.86
CA LYS A 17 -24.29 47.81 -18.65
C LYS A 17 -25.77 48.06 -18.96
N LYS A 18 -26.64 47.84 -17.97
CA LYS A 18 -28.01 48.39 -17.69
C LYS A 18 -28.87 47.25 -17.11
N GLY A 19 -29.72 47.39 -16.09
CA GLY A 19 -30.15 48.52 -15.28
C GLY A 19 -30.78 48.01 -13.98
N ALA A 20 -31.05 48.91 -13.04
CA ALA A 20 -31.61 48.60 -11.73
C ALA A 20 -33.15 48.65 -11.77
N THR A 21 -33.80 47.65 -11.19
CA THR A 21 -35.24 47.69 -10.86
C THR A 21 -35.45 47.08 -9.47
N ARG A 22 -35.89 47.91 -8.52
CA ARG A 22 -36.41 47.49 -7.20
C ARG A 22 -37.85 46.99 -7.37
N ARG A 23 -38.21 45.87 -6.72
CA ARG A 23 -39.42 45.68 -5.88
C ARG A 23 -39.87 44.20 -5.80
N ARG A 24 -39.84 43.66 -4.58
CA ARG A 24 -40.94 43.10 -3.77
C ARG A 24 -40.41 41.93 -2.92
N ALA A 25 -40.50 42.09 -1.60
CA ALA A 25 -40.29 41.03 -0.65
C ALA A 25 -41.43 40.01 -0.79
N ASN A 26 -41.08 38.74 -1.05
CA ASN A 26 -41.96 37.62 -0.79
C ASN A 26 -41.34 36.83 0.36
N SER A 27 -42.07 36.83 1.47
CA SER A 27 -41.89 35.91 2.58
C SER A 27 -42.21 34.49 2.09
N SER A 28 -41.20 33.63 2.02
CA SER A 28 -41.35 32.21 1.76
C SER A 28 -40.52 31.45 2.78
N ARG A 29 -41.20 31.11 3.88
CA ARG A 29 -40.95 30.01 4.83
C ARG A 29 -39.66 29.25 4.57
N ASP A 30 -38.68 29.46 5.45
CA ASP A 30 -37.49 28.63 5.57
C ASP A 30 -37.94 27.19 5.87
N ARG A 31 -37.84 26.32 4.86
CA ARG A 31 -37.70 24.90 5.11
C ARG A 31 -36.21 24.64 5.05
N ASP A 32 -35.65 24.30 6.20
CA ASP A 32 -34.35 23.64 6.29
C ASP A 32 -34.45 22.32 5.51
N GLU A 33 -34.15 22.38 4.22
CA GLU A 33 -33.79 21.20 3.45
C GLU A 33 -32.45 20.75 4.03
N ASP A 34 -32.50 19.74 4.87
CA ASP A 34 -31.35 19.02 5.41
C ASP A 34 -30.42 18.65 4.25
N LEU A 35 -29.42 19.50 4.01
CA LEU A 35 -28.27 19.20 3.16
C LEU A 35 -27.56 18.02 3.82
N LYS A 36 -27.96 16.81 3.46
CA LYS A 36 -27.17 15.59 3.65
C LYS A 36 -25.74 15.95 3.23
N PRO A 37 -24.74 15.96 4.14
CA PRO A 37 -23.36 16.09 3.70
C PRO A 37 -23.15 14.95 2.71
N GLY A 38 -22.81 15.32 1.47
CA GLY A 38 -22.58 14.36 0.40
C GLY A 38 -21.54 13.38 0.89
N VAL A 39 -21.99 12.20 1.30
CA VAL A 39 -21.12 11.08 1.57
C VAL A 39 -20.57 10.75 0.20
N VAL A 40 -19.38 11.26 -0.09
CA VAL A 40 -18.57 10.75 -1.18
C VAL A 40 -18.29 9.32 -0.75
N GLU A 41 -19.09 8.40 -1.30
CA GLU A 41 -18.87 6.98 -1.18
C GLU A 41 -17.54 6.72 -1.87
N TYR A 42 -16.46 6.76 -1.09
CA TYR A 42 -15.17 6.24 -1.53
C TYR A 42 -15.37 4.74 -1.65
N SER A 43 -15.77 4.31 -2.85
CA SER A 43 -15.69 2.91 -3.21
C SER A 43 -14.25 2.48 -2.95
N LYS A 44 -14.08 1.58 -1.98
CA LYS A 44 -12.81 0.96 -1.67
C LYS A 44 -12.39 0.19 -2.90
N TRP A 45 -11.54 0.78 -3.72
CA TRP A 45 -10.95 0.07 -4.84
C TRP A 45 -9.98 -0.97 -4.27
N GLU A 46 -10.25 -2.24 -4.57
CA GLU A 46 -9.35 -3.34 -4.27
C GLU A 46 -8.65 -3.72 -5.58
N PRO A 47 -7.35 -3.41 -5.73
CA PRO A 47 -6.60 -3.81 -6.92
C PRO A 47 -6.57 -5.33 -7.08
N SER A 48 -6.59 -5.80 -8.32
CA SER A 48 -6.18 -7.18 -8.64
C SER A 48 -4.66 -7.35 -8.49
N TRP A 49 -4.17 -8.60 -8.48
CA TRP A 49 -2.73 -8.83 -8.44
C TRP A 49 -2.05 -8.38 -9.74
N GLU A 50 -2.74 -8.50 -10.88
CA GLU A 50 -2.30 -8.01 -12.18
C GLU A 50 -2.15 -6.48 -12.17
N ASP A 51 -3.07 -5.76 -11.55
CA ASP A 51 -2.99 -4.30 -11.43
C ASP A 51 -1.76 -3.86 -10.62
N ILE A 52 -1.47 -4.57 -9.51
CA ILE A 52 -0.32 -4.27 -8.64
C ILE A 52 1.00 -4.57 -9.36
N GLU A 53 1.12 -5.74 -9.98
CA GLU A 53 2.34 -6.12 -10.69
C GLU A 53 2.59 -5.20 -11.88
N GLY A 54 1.56 -4.91 -12.67
CA GLY A 54 1.66 -4.01 -13.82
C GLY A 54 2.10 -2.60 -13.41
N GLU A 55 1.52 -2.07 -12.33
CA GLU A 55 1.91 -0.76 -11.81
C GLU A 55 3.32 -0.75 -11.22
N TYR A 56 3.73 -1.83 -10.52
CA TYR A 56 5.10 -1.98 -10.05
C TYR A 56 6.09 -1.90 -11.22
N TRP A 57 5.89 -2.69 -12.28
CA TRP A 57 6.77 -2.66 -13.44
C TRP A 57 6.70 -1.32 -14.18
N ARG A 58 5.52 -0.68 -14.27
CA ARG A 58 5.39 0.68 -14.83
C ARG A 58 6.26 1.68 -14.07
N ILE A 59 6.24 1.66 -12.74
CA ILE A 59 7.05 2.56 -11.90
C ILE A 59 8.55 2.29 -12.11
N VAL A 60 8.94 1.01 -12.19
CA VAL A 60 10.34 0.60 -12.38
C VAL A 60 10.87 0.96 -13.77
N GLU A 61 10.09 0.71 -14.82
CA GLU A 61 10.52 0.86 -16.21
C GLU A 61 10.28 2.28 -16.76
N GLN A 62 9.18 2.94 -16.35
CA GLN A 62 8.72 4.23 -16.85
C GLN A 62 8.28 5.15 -15.68
N PRO A 63 9.23 5.62 -14.85
CA PRO A 63 8.93 6.45 -13.70
C PRO A 63 8.34 7.79 -14.14
N THR A 64 7.11 8.06 -13.69
CA THR A 64 6.44 9.36 -13.88
C THR A 64 6.65 10.29 -12.69
N ASP A 65 6.70 9.70 -11.51
CA ASP A 65 6.77 10.36 -10.21
C ASP A 65 7.77 9.63 -9.32
N GLU A 66 8.26 10.30 -8.29
CA GLU A 66 9.11 9.70 -7.26
C GLU A 66 8.26 8.89 -6.28
N VAL A 67 8.61 7.62 -6.10
CA VAL A 67 7.89 6.69 -5.23
C VAL A 67 8.89 6.05 -4.28
N GLU A 68 8.64 6.18 -2.98
CA GLU A 68 9.45 5.58 -1.92
C GLU A 68 8.61 4.59 -1.12
N ALA A 69 9.22 3.47 -0.72
CA ALA A 69 8.60 2.46 0.13
C ALA A 69 9.56 2.02 1.23
N TYR A 70 9.05 1.84 2.44
CA TYR A 70 9.81 1.31 3.56
C TYR A 70 9.75 -0.21 3.57
N TYR A 71 10.89 -0.87 3.77
CA TYR A 71 10.96 -2.32 3.89
C TYR A 71 11.91 -2.72 5.03
N GLY A 72 11.52 -3.76 5.78
CA GLY A 72 12.33 -4.36 6.83
C GLY A 72 12.86 -5.72 6.38
N ALA A 73 14.14 -5.77 6.03
CA ALA A 73 14.87 -6.99 5.69
C ALA A 73 15.75 -7.44 6.86
N ASP A 74 16.27 -8.67 6.80
CA ASP A 74 17.35 -9.18 7.67
C ASP A 74 17.06 -9.08 9.19
N LEU A 75 15.78 -9.22 9.56
CA LEU A 75 15.37 -9.22 10.97
C LEU A 75 15.77 -10.55 11.63
N GLU A 76 16.66 -10.47 12.61
CA GLU A 76 17.15 -11.66 13.30
C GLU A 76 16.06 -12.29 14.18
N THR A 77 15.69 -13.54 13.86
CA THR A 77 14.68 -14.29 14.61
C THR A 77 15.10 -14.63 16.05
N GLY A 78 16.40 -14.53 16.38
CA GLY A 78 16.90 -14.63 17.76
C GLY A 78 16.47 -13.44 18.63
N THR A 79 16.46 -12.24 18.05
CA THR A 79 16.12 -10.99 18.75
C THR A 79 14.62 -10.71 18.70
N PHE A 80 13.99 -10.86 17.52
CA PHE A 80 12.56 -10.53 17.30
C PHE A 80 11.62 -11.73 17.49
N GLY A 81 12.17 -12.93 17.66
CA GLY A 81 11.41 -14.17 17.63
C GLY A 81 11.17 -14.67 16.20
N SER A 82 10.83 -15.96 16.11
CA SER A 82 10.44 -16.61 14.85
C SER A 82 8.92 -16.58 14.70
N GLY A 83 8.44 -16.44 13.45
CA GLY A 83 7.01 -16.58 13.14
C GLY A 83 6.49 -18.03 13.23
N PHE A 84 7.38 -19.04 13.22
CA PHE A 84 7.02 -20.44 13.45
C PHE A 84 6.97 -20.79 14.95
N PRO A 85 6.07 -21.70 15.36
CA PRO A 85 6.01 -22.18 16.74
C PRO A 85 7.29 -22.95 17.13
N ARG A 86 7.62 -22.91 18.43
CA ARG A 86 8.73 -23.63 19.05
C ARG A 86 8.21 -24.60 20.11
N ALA A 87 8.78 -25.81 20.15
CA ALA A 87 8.35 -26.89 21.04
C ALA A 87 8.49 -26.57 22.54
N SER A 88 9.32 -25.60 22.93
CA SER A 88 9.47 -25.19 24.33
C SER A 88 8.33 -24.30 24.86
N SER A 89 7.39 -23.90 24.00
CA SER A 89 6.18 -23.19 24.42
C SER A 89 5.22 -24.20 25.04
N MET A 90 5.39 -24.49 26.33
CA MET A 90 4.60 -25.44 27.15
C MET A 90 3.07 -25.22 27.19
N LEU A 91 2.50 -24.38 26.33
CA LEU A 91 1.12 -23.89 26.42
C LEU A 91 0.23 -24.23 25.22
N THR A 92 0.75 -24.87 24.19
CA THR A 92 -0.02 -25.10 22.97
C THR A 92 -0.23 -26.59 22.76
N GLY A 93 -1.49 -27.05 22.82
CA GLY A 93 -1.86 -28.46 22.71
C GLY A 93 -1.40 -29.14 21.42
N ASN A 94 -1.65 -30.46 21.32
CA ASN A 94 -1.14 -31.40 20.32
C ASN A 94 -1.01 -30.91 18.86
N ASP A 95 -1.84 -29.97 18.42
CA ASP A 95 -1.79 -29.41 17.06
C ASP A 95 -0.65 -28.43 16.80
N ALA A 96 -0.12 -27.74 17.81
CA ALA A 96 1.03 -26.85 17.62
C ALA A 96 2.34 -27.63 17.50
N ASP A 97 2.42 -28.76 18.20
CA ASP A 97 3.58 -29.65 18.18
C ASP A 97 3.84 -30.20 16.78
N LYS A 98 2.79 -30.46 15.97
CA LYS A 98 2.94 -30.92 14.59
C LYS A 98 3.69 -29.90 13.71
N TYR A 99 3.44 -28.61 13.91
CA TYR A 99 4.09 -27.54 13.15
C TYR A 99 5.45 -27.17 13.76
N ALA A 100 5.60 -27.26 15.08
CA ALA A 100 6.87 -27.05 15.77
C ALA A 100 7.91 -28.11 15.35
N MET A 101 7.49 -29.37 15.19
CA MET A 101 8.36 -30.50 14.82
C MET A 101 8.42 -30.77 13.31
N SER A 102 7.65 -30.04 12.49
CA SER A 102 7.67 -30.21 11.04
C SER A 102 9.03 -29.91 10.43
N GLY A 103 9.43 -30.67 9.41
CA GLY A 103 10.61 -30.37 8.60
C GLY A 103 10.48 -29.07 7.79
N TRP A 104 9.25 -28.63 7.51
CA TRP A 104 8.98 -27.35 6.83
C TRP A 104 9.06 -26.14 7.79
N ASN A 105 9.26 -26.36 9.08
CA ASN A 105 9.57 -25.28 10.01
C ASN A 105 11.01 -24.80 9.76
N LEU A 106 11.18 -23.54 9.36
CA LEU A 106 12.49 -23.00 8.98
C LEU A 106 13.49 -22.94 10.15
N ASN A 107 13.04 -23.03 11.41
CA ASN A 107 13.94 -23.19 12.55
C ASN A 107 14.65 -24.56 12.55
N ASN A 108 14.03 -25.57 11.93
CA ASN A 108 14.54 -26.95 11.87
C ASN A 108 15.20 -27.25 10.52
N PHE A 109 14.72 -26.62 9.46
CA PHE A 109 15.03 -26.95 8.05
C PHE A 109 16.53 -27.07 7.77
N SER A 110 17.34 -26.13 8.25
CA SER A 110 18.79 -26.14 8.04
C SER A 110 19.52 -27.31 8.71
N ARG A 111 18.93 -27.95 9.72
CA ARG A 111 19.53 -29.06 10.48
C ARG A 111 18.92 -30.42 10.18
N LEU A 112 18.00 -30.52 9.22
CA LEU A 112 17.41 -31.79 8.82
C LEU A 112 18.46 -32.73 8.20
N GLN A 113 18.18 -34.04 8.29
CA GLN A 113 19.01 -35.05 7.63
C GLN A 113 19.07 -34.78 6.11
N GLY A 114 20.28 -34.80 5.57
CA GLY A 114 20.55 -34.43 4.17
C GLY A 114 20.96 -32.97 3.98
N SER A 115 20.75 -32.09 4.97
CA SER A 115 21.38 -30.77 4.98
C SER A 115 22.85 -30.87 5.38
N VAL A 116 23.73 -30.20 4.63
CA VAL A 116 25.16 -30.11 4.97
C VAL A 116 25.36 -29.41 6.33
N LEU A 117 24.50 -28.46 6.68
CA LEU A 117 24.58 -27.71 7.95
C LEU A 117 24.16 -28.53 9.17
N SER A 118 23.62 -29.74 8.99
CA SER A 118 23.30 -30.64 10.11
C SER A 118 24.54 -31.12 10.90
N PHE A 119 25.74 -31.03 10.29
CA PHE A 119 27.02 -31.40 10.92
C PHE A 119 27.79 -30.21 11.52
N GLU A 120 27.28 -28.98 11.35
CA GLU A 120 27.90 -27.79 11.90
C GLU A 120 27.83 -27.84 13.43
N GLY A 121 28.99 -27.82 14.10
CA GLY A 121 29.14 -28.02 15.55
C GLY A 121 29.72 -29.39 15.95
N CYS A 122 29.87 -30.34 15.01
CA CYS A 122 30.50 -31.65 15.26
C CYS A 122 32.05 -31.63 15.14
N ILE A 123 32.69 -30.48 14.96
CA ILE A 123 34.14 -30.33 14.68
C ILE A 123 35.05 -30.58 15.91
N GLY A 124 34.51 -31.00 17.06
CA GLY A 124 35.26 -31.19 18.31
C GLY A 124 35.60 -32.63 18.70
N ALA A 125 35.46 -33.62 17.82
CA ALA A 125 35.71 -35.03 18.14
C ALA A 125 36.78 -35.64 17.23
N TRP A 126 38.04 -35.26 17.45
CA TRP A 126 39.24 -35.99 17.02
C TRP A 126 40.26 -35.98 18.14
#